data_AF-A0A7C7QEC7-F1
#
_entry.id   AF-A0A7C7QEC7-F1
#
_cell.length_a   1.000
_cell.length_b   1.000
_cell.length_c   1.000
_cell.angle_alpha   90.00
_cell.angle_beta   90.00
_cell.angle_gamma   90.00
#
_symmetry.space_group_name_H-M   'P 1'
#
loop_
_entity.id
_entity.type
_entity.pdbx_description
1 polymer ?
#
loop_
_entity_poly.entity_id
_entity_poly.type
_entity_poly.pdbx_seq_one_letter_code
_entity_poly.pdbx_strand_id
1 'polypeptide(L)'
;MRLFFNSTRSGLAAALLLAMVPVLADEKDVVVKDLSYGVALYNFYQDKYISAINELLVARERRPKTRQLDDNELLLGSLYLAYGQQQDADRIFRVLVDEHTSPYTRD
;
A
#
# COMPACT_ATOMS: atom_id res chain seq x y z
N MET A 1 -2.86 -40.13 56.27
CA MET A 1 -1.84 -41.20 56.37
C MET A 1 -1.64 -41.77 54.97
N ARG A 2 -0.41 -41.62 54.43
CA ARG A 2 0.17 -42.21 53.21
C ARG A 2 -0.37 -41.68 51.86
N LEU A 3 0.29 -40.72 51.21
CA LEU A 3 1.47 -40.85 50.31
C LEU A 3 1.26 -41.91 49.23
N PHE A 4 1.04 -41.49 47.97
CA PHE A 4 1.75 -42.03 46.82
C PHE A 4 1.97 -40.95 45.76
N PHE A 5 3.25 -40.61 45.64
CA PHE A 5 3.96 -40.00 44.53
C PHE A 5 3.76 -40.88 43.27
N ASN A 6 3.50 -40.33 42.08
CA ASN A 6 4.40 -40.46 40.92
C ASN A 6 3.83 -39.82 39.62
N SER A 7 4.79 -39.36 38.83
CA SER A 7 4.83 -38.65 37.57
C SER A 7 4.09 -39.24 36.36
N THR A 8 3.53 -38.36 35.52
CA THR A 8 3.42 -38.60 34.07
C THR A 8 3.46 -37.25 33.31
N ARG A 9 4.67 -36.71 33.13
CA ARG A 9 4.95 -35.57 32.23
C ARG A 9 5.36 -36.11 30.85
N SER A 10 4.42 -36.59 30.03
CA SER A 10 4.71 -36.92 28.62
C SER A 10 3.42 -36.96 27.82
N GLY A 11 3.04 -35.86 27.18
CA GLY A 11 1.86 -35.85 26.30
C GLY A 11 1.71 -34.66 25.35
N LEU A 12 2.59 -33.65 25.40
CA LEU A 12 2.41 -32.42 24.60
C LEU A 12 3.41 -32.21 23.46
N ALA A 13 4.37 -33.13 23.24
CA ALA A 13 5.42 -32.92 22.25
C ALA A 13 5.02 -33.27 20.79
N ALA A 14 3.91 -33.99 20.56
CA ALA A 14 3.57 -34.47 19.22
C ALA A 14 2.69 -33.50 18.39
N ALA A 15 2.11 -32.47 18.99
CA ALA A 15 1.25 -31.50 18.28
C ALA A 15 2.03 -30.32 17.67
N LEU A 16 3.31 -30.13 18.02
CA LEU A 16 4.09 -28.98 17.57
C LEU A 16 4.93 -29.25 16.29
N LEU A 17 4.85 -30.46 15.74
CA LEU A 17 5.64 -30.84 14.55
C LEU A 17 4.91 -30.61 13.21
N LEU A 18 3.67 -30.12 13.22
CA LEU A 18 2.92 -29.85 11.98
C LEU A 18 3.11 -28.42 11.43
N ALA A 19 3.86 -27.56 12.11
CA ALA A 19 4.03 -26.15 11.70
C ALA A 19 5.20 -25.90 10.74
N MET A 20 5.89 -26.95 10.29
CA MET A 20 7.13 -26.82 9.52
C MET A 20 7.05 -27.54 8.17
N VAL A 21 5.95 -27.36 7.46
CA VAL A 21 5.98 -27.50 6.01
C VAL A 21 6.64 -26.24 5.45
N PRO A 22 7.80 -26.31 4.79
CA PRO A 22 8.23 -25.20 3.99
C PRO A 22 7.21 -25.11 2.86
N VAL A 23 6.32 -24.12 2.93
CA VAL A 23 5.61 -23.67 1.73
C VAL A 23 6.73 -23.34 0.75
N LEU A 24 6.86 -24.14 -0.31
CA LEU A 24 7.60 -23.77 -1.51
C LEU A 24 6.91 -22.52 -2.05
N ALA A 25 7.31 -21.37 -1.53
CA ALA A 25 6.91 -20.08 -2.05
C ALA A 25 7.55 -19.99 -3.43
N ASP A 26 6.70 -20.09 -4.47
CA ASP A 26 7.04 -19.62 -5.81
C ASP A 26 7.49 -18.17 -5.65
N GLU A 27 8.80 -17.94 -5.68
CA GLU A 27 9.43 -16.63 -5.50
C GLU A 27 9.13 -15.81 -6.75
N LYS A 28 7.87 -15.37 -6.87
CA LYS A 28 7.46 -14.43 -7.89
C LYS A 28 8.20 -13.15 -7.60
N ASP A 29 9.09 -12.76 -8.52
CA ASP A 29 9.70 -11.45 -8.53
C ASP A 29 8.59 -10.39 -8.38
N VAL A 30 8.47 -9.83 -7.17
CA VAL A 30 7.56 -8.73 -6.91
C VAL A 30 8.21 -7.50 -7.51
N VAL A 31 7.93 -7.24 -8.78
CA VAL A 31 8.35 -6.01 -9.44
C VAL A 31 7.62 -4.86 -8.78
N VAL A 32 8.34 -4.12 -7.92
CA VAL A 32 7.84 -2.88 -7.32
C VAL A 32 7.69 -1.87 -8.43
N LYS A 33 6.45 -1.71 -8.93
CA LYS A 33 6.13 -0.76 -10.01
C LYS A 33 6.48 0.66 -9.60
N ASP A 34 5.89 1.17 -8.50
CA ASP A 34 6.23 2.45 -7.90
C ASP A 34 6.43 2.35 -6.39
N LEU A 35 7.63 2.70 -5.92
CA LEU A 35 7.89 2.77 -4.48
C LEU A 35 7.13 3.94 -3.82
N SER A 36 7.11 5.12 -4.44
CA SER A 36 6.55 6.32 -3.83
C SER A 36 5.03 6.23 -3.68
N TYR A 37 4.36 5.56 -4.63
CA TYR A 37 2.93 5.23 -4.52
C TYR A 37 2.64 4.39 -3.26
N GLY A 38 3.40 3.32 -3.06
CA GLY A 38 3.23 2.43 -1.91
C GLY A 38 3.54 3.12 -0.58
N VAL A 39 4.60 3.92 -0.52
CA VAL A 39 4.96 4.70 0.67
C VAL A 39 3.89 5.74 1.00
N ALA A 40 3.33 6.41 -0.02
CA ALA A 40 2.23 7.35 0.17
C ALA A 40 0.98 6.67 0.74
N LEU A 41 0.58 5.52 0.19
CA LEU A 41 -0.54 4.72 0.72
C LEU A 41 -0.29 4.26 2.16
N TYR A 42 0.92 3.79 2.46
CA TYR A 42 1.29 3.39 3.82
C TYR A 42 1.14 4.55 4.81
N ASN A 43 1.55 5.76 4.43
CA ASN A 43 1.37 6.97 5.25
C ASN A 43 -0.11 7.37 5.36
N PHE A 44 -0.87 7.29 4.26
CA PHE A 44 -2.30 7.60 4.23
C PHE A 44 -3.08 6.75 5.24
N TYR A 45 -2.88 5.44 5.25
CA TYR A 45 -3.57 4.53 6.19
C TYR A 45 -3.16 4.69 7.66
N GLN A 46 -2.15 5.53 7.95
CA GLN A 46 -1.78 5.93 9.30
C GLN A 46 -2.22 7.36 9.64
N ASP A 47 -3.13 7.94 8.86
CA ASP A 47 -3.60 9.32 8.98
C ASP A 47 -2.48 10.38 8.80
N LYS A 48 -1.36 10.00 8.17
CA LYS A 48 -0.21 10.90 7.90
C LYS A 48 -0.35 11.57 6.54
N TYR A 49 -1.42 12.32 6.34
CA TYR A 49 -1.79 12.94 5.05
C TYR A 49 -0.67 13.80 4.46
N ILE A 50 -0.10 14.72 5.24
CA ILE A 50 0.98 15.61 4.77
C ILE A 50 2.24 14.81 4.38
N SER A 51 2.57 13.75 5.12
CA SER A 51 3.69 12.88 4.76
C SER A 51 3.45 12.14 3.45
N ALA A 52 2.23 11.63 3.23
CA ALA A 52 1.85 11.00 1.98
C ALA A 52 1.89 11.99 0.80
N ILE A 53 1.38 13.21 0.98
CA ILE A 53 1.39 14.28 -0.01
C ILE A 53 2.85 14.64 -0.38
N ASN A 54 3.70 14.87 0.62
CA ASN A 54 5.10 15.24 0.37
C ASN A 54 5.87 14.15 -0.37
N GLU A 55 5.64 12.87 -0.04
CA GLU A 55 6.25 11.74 -0.75
C GLU A 55 5.92 11.80 -2.25
N LEU A 56 4.65 12.01 -2.60
CA LEU A 56 4.21 12.10 -3.99
C LEU A 56 4.73 13.36 -4.69
N LEU A 57 4.78 14.51 -4.00
CA LEU A 57 5.33 15.75 -4.58
C LEU A 57 6.84 15.62 -4.89
N VAL A 58 7.60 14.99 -4.00
CA VAL A 58 9.03 14.73 -4.23
C VAL A 58 9.21 13.74 -5.39
N ALA A 59 8.38 12.69 -5.45
CA ALA A 59 8.42 11.73 -6.56
C ALA A 59 8.08 12.38 -7.91
N ARG A 60 7.08 13.28 -7.93
CA ARG A 60 6.66 14.05 -9.09
C ARG A 60 7.80 14.91 -9.65
N GLU A 61 8.52 15.63 -8.79
CA GLU A 61 9.62 16.49 -9.23
C GLU A 61 10.80 15.67 -9.79
N ARG A 62 10.99 14.44 -9.31
CA ARG A 62 12.15 13.61 -9.66
C ARG A 62 11.98 12.80 -10.94
N ARG A 63 10.79 12.75 -11.54
CA ARG A 63 10.52 11.81 -12.65
C ARG A 63 9.99 12.50 -13.90
N PRO A 64 10.50 12.14 -15.10
CA PRO A 64 9.88 12.53 -16.36
C PRO A 64 8.50 11.86 -16.51
N LYS A 65 7.58 12.51 -17.24
CA LYS A 65 6.20 12.03 -17.50
C LYS A 65 6.19 10.56 -17.97
N THR A 66 5.88 9.65 -17.07
CA THR A 66 5.64 8.22 -17.30
C THR A 66 4.21 7.91 -16.86
N ARG A 67 3.58 6.87 -17.40
CA ARG A 67 2.21 6.45 -17.02
C ARG A 67 2.02 6.21 -15.51
N GLN A 68 3.10 5.96 -14.77
CA GLN A 68 3.04 5.79 -13.32
C GLN A 68 2.85 7.10 -12.56
N LEU A 69 3.15 8.23 -13.20
CA LEU A 69 2.78 9.53 -12.66
C LEU A 69 1.27 9.71 -12.66
N ASP A 70 0.52 9.14 -13.61
CA ASP A 70 -0.95 9.24 -13.64
C ASP A 70 -1.58 8.65 -12.35
N ASP A 71 -1.11 7.47 -11.91
CA ASP A 71 -1.55 6.84 -10.66
C ASP A 71 -1.14 7.65 -9.41
N ASN A 72 0.07 8.23 -9.42
CA ASN A 72 0.54 9.09 -8.34
C ASN A 72 -0.25 10.41 -8.25
N GLU A 73 -0.58 11.02 -9.39
CA GLU A 73 -1.40 12.22 -9.46
C GLU A 73 -2.82 11.92 -9.00
N LEU A 74 -3.41 10.78 -9.38
CA LEU A 74 -4.73 10.36 -8.90
C LEU A 74 -4.75 10.22 -7.36
N LEU A 75 -3.72 9.58 -6.79
CA LEU A 75 -3.58 9.46 -5.34
C LEU A 75 -3.36 10.82 -4.67
N LEU A 76 -2.52 11.69 -5.26
CA LEU A 76 -2.27 13.04 -4.76
C LEU A 76 -3.55 13.88 -4.71
N GLY A 77 -4.37 13.84 -5.76
CA GLY A 77 -5.70 14.50 -5.78
C GLY A 77 -6.63 13.95 -4.70
N SER A 78 -6.63 12.62 -4.50
CA SER A 78 -7.43 11.97 -3.45
C SER A 78 -6.99 12.39 -2.05
N LEU A 79 -5.68 12.51 -1.81
CA LEU A 79 -5.11 12.99 -0.56
C LEU A 79 -5.46 14.45 -0.30
N TYR A 80 -5.43 15.30 -1.33
CA TYR A 80 -5.90 16.67 -1.20
C TYR A 80 -7.37 16.76 -0.83
N LEU A 81 -8.25 15.93 -1.42
CA LEU A 81 -9.65 15.86 -0.98
C LEU A 81 -9.76 15.44 0.49
N ALA A 82 -9.07 14.36 0.89
CA ALA A 82 -9.11 13.85 2.25
C ALA A 82 -8.60 14.87 3.28
N TYR A 83 -7.62 15.71 2.90
CA TYR A 83 -7.07 16.77 3.73
C TYR A 83 -7.87 18.08 3.68
N GLY A 84 -8.93 18.17 2.87
CA GLY A 84 -9.79 19.35 2.75
C GLY A 84 -9.33 20.38 1.70
N GLN A 85 -8.34 20.06 0.88
CA GLN A 85 -7.82 20.90 -0.22
C GLN A 85 -8.57 20.62 -1.53
N GLN A 86 -9.87 20.90 -1.56
CA GLN A 86 -10.74 20.61 -2.72
C GLN A 86 -10.28 21.29 -4.01
N GLN A 87 -9.83 22.55 -3.95
CA GLN A 87 -9.40 23.29 -5.14
C GLN A 87 -8.17 22.68 -5.83
N ASP A 88 -7.23 22.14 -5.04
CA ASP A 88 -6.02 21.51 -5.56
C ASP A 88 -6.34 20.13 -6.14
N ALA A 89 -7.21 19.37 -5.46
CA ALA A 89 -7.71 18.10 -5.98
C ALA A 89 -8.45 18.27 -7.31
N ASP A 90 -9.37 19.24 -7.39
CA ASP A 90 -10.12 19.58 -8.60
C ASP A 90 -9.20 19.91 -9.78
N ARG A 91 -8.10 20.61 -9.52
CA ARG A 91 -7.12 20.94 -10.56
C ARG A 91 -6.45 19.68 -11.10
N ILE A 92 -6.03 18.78 -10.22
CA ILE A 92 -5.40 17.52 -10.61
C ILE A 92 -6.38 16.65 -11.41
N PHE A 93 -7.61 16.47 -10.91
CA PHE A 93 -8.58 15.60 -11.58
C PHE A 93 -9.00 16.13 -12.95
N ARG A 94 -9.13 17.45 -13.13
CA ARG A 94 -9.38 18.03 -14.46
C ARG A 94 -8.28 17.69 -15.46
N VAL A 95 -7.01 17.81 -15.07
CA VAL A 95 -5.88 17.44 -15.92
C VAL A 95 -5.92 15.96 -16.27
N LEU A 96 -6.16 15.08 -15.29
CA LEU A 96 -6.26 13.64 -15.53
C LEU A 96 -7.41 13.27 -16.46
N VAL A 97 -8.59 13.89 -16.29
CA VAL A 97 -9.73 13.69 -17.19
C VAL A 97 -9.38 14.17 -18.59
N ASP A 98 -8.85 15.39 -18.76
CA ASP A 98 -8.50 15.91 -20.08
C ASP A 98 -7.41 15.06 -20.78
N GLU A 99 -6.45 14.49 -20.05
CA GLU A 99 -5.40 13.61 -20.61
C GLU A 99 -5.93 12.21 -21.00
N HIS A 100 -6.99 11.70 -20.35
CA HIS A 100 -7.52 10.34 -20.57
C HIS A 100 -8.84 10.28 -21.35
N THR A 101 -9.51 11.41 -21.61
CA THR A 101 -10.75 11.42 -22.39
C THR A 101 -10.43 11.58 -23.88
N SER A 102 -10.94 10.66 -24.71
CA SER A 102 -10.86 10.81 -26.17
C SER A 102 -11.69 12.03 -26.61
N PRO A 103 -11.22 12.83 -27.59
CA PRO A 103 -11.97 14.00 -28.08
C PRO A 103 -13.36 13.65 -28.65
N TYR A 104 -13.63 12.38 -28.94
CA TYR A 104 -14.93 11.90 -29.45
C TYR A 104 -16.00 11.67 -28.38
N THR A 105 -15.70 11.80 -27.09
CA THR A 105 -16.68 11.59 -25.99
C THR A 105 -17.09 12.91 -25.32
N ARG A 106 -16.69 14.06 -25.88
CA ARG A 106 -16.94 15.41 -25.33
C ARG A 106 -18.10 16.10 -26.08
N ASP A 107 -19.22 15.38 -26.22
CA ASP A 107 -20.43 15.84 -26.92
C ASP A 107 -21.65 15.75 -26.00
#